data_AF-A0A850BGN6-F1
#
_entry.id   AF-A0A850BGN6-F1
#
_cell.length_a   1.000
_cell.length_b   1.000
_cell.length_c   1.000
_cell.angle_alpha   90.00
_cell.angle_beta   90.00
_cell.angle_gamma   90.00
#
_symmetry.space_group_name_H-M   'P 1'
#
loop_
_entity.id
_entity.type
_entity.pdbx_description
1 polymer ?
#
loop_
_entity_poly.entity_id
_entity_poly.type
_entity_poly.pdbx_seq_one_letter_code
_entity_poly.pdbx_strand_id
1 'polypeptide(L)'
;MKSRSLVWIPATVLVLAGACSLAVDLDGLSGAPPSGGDAGADDDAGPTGCAHVTYPPPPASAAEGGDIDFTVAVRAIDIGEGTSNTTGLDLDKTCTCHFNEGASCIYPPYSADKDHCDDPEGRDNSIAKLFETFSLFIGQDEFGSKHFSDRAEMGRWSLLIRVYGYNGEPDDAQVTLAIYPTGWNDAALPAPAWDGNDVWPASAASLEDGVSLEKPRFTDPKAYVSGGVLVGTLPEVLLNLSGTSGDLGVRLTAGTLMGRIEKTGDRYNLTGSVIAARWKATDLFRVTSSIEVNDKPLCNDGSFEYKQFKEIVCGHVDIASSLGAPSTVCDALSFGMNFSTEPALLGTPYTPDVDPPPCSPEQDPANDSCDL
;
A
#
# COMPACT_ATOMS: atom_id res chain seq x y z
N MET A 1 0.79 48.12 34.97
CA MET A 1 1.64 48.89 34.05
C MET A 1 2.94 48.14 33.79
N LYS A 2 3.01 47.38 32.69
CA LYS A 2 4.27 46.83 32.15
C LYS A 2 4.21 46.99 30.63
N SER A 3 5.21 47.69 30.11
CA SER A 3 5.34 48.19 28.75
C SER A 3 5.52 47.06 27.74
N ARG A 4 4.80 47.12 26.61
CA ARG A 4 4.99 46.28 25.43
C ARG A 4 5.98 46.98 24.50
N SER A 5 7.08 46.30 24.15
CA SER A 5 7.98 46.74 23.08
C SER A 5 7.60 46.04 21.77
N LEU A 6 7.26 46.85 20.77
CA LEU A 6 7.02 46.44 19.38
C LEU A 6 8.32 45.96 18.73
N VAL A 7 8.26 44.82 18.03
CA VAL A 7 9.28 44.38 17.07
C VAL A 7 8.78 44.72 15.67
N TRP A 8 9.61 45.43 14.90
CA TRP A 8 9.41 45.80 13.50
C TRP A 8 9.87 44.65 12.59
N ILE A 9 9.03 44.22 11.64
CA ILE A 9 9.39 43.29 10.57
C ILE A 9 9.34 44.08 9.25
N PRO A 10 10.42 44.11 8.44
CA PRO A 10 10.38 44.77 7.14
C PRO A 10 9.62 43.93 6.10
N ALA A 11 8.83 44.61 5.29
CA ALA A 11 8.04 44.03 4.19
C ALA A 11 8.94 43.61 3.02
N THR A 12 8.85 42.34 2.61
CA THR A 12 9.45 41.83 1.38
C THR A 12 8.45 41.97 0.24
N VAL A 13 8.84 42.68 -0.81
CA VAL A 13 8.09 42.87 -2.06
C VAL A 13 8.24 41.62 -2.92
N LEU A 14 7.13 40.94 -3.23
CA LEU A 14 7.06 39.84 -4.18
C LEU A 14 6.69 40.39 -5.56
N VAL A 15 7.56 40.21 -6.56
CA VAL A 15 7.29 40.57 -7.96
C VAL A 15 6.67 39.36 -8.66
N LEU A 16 5.40 39.48 -9.05
CA LEU A 16 4.69 38.56 -9.93
C LEU A 16 5.01 38.91 -11.38
N ALA A 17 5.63 37.98 -12.12
CA ALA A 17 5.71 38.03 -13.57
C ALA A 17 4.69 37.03 -14.15
N GLY A 18 3.67 37.56 -14.82
CA GLY A 18 2.61 36.79 -15.46
C GLY A 18 3.03 36.22 -16.82
N ALA A 19 2.53 35.03 -17.14
CA ALA A 19 2.60 34.42 -18.46
C ALA A 19 1.20 34.44 -19.09
N CYS A 20 1.06 35.13 -20.22
CA CYS A 20 -0.01 34.94 -21.19
C CYS A 20 0.61 35.07 -22.57
N SER A 21 0.49 34.04 -23.41
CA SER A 21 0.33 34.14 -24.86
C SER A 21 -0.09 32.78 -25.42
N LEU A 22 -1.38 32.68 -25.74
CA LEU A 22 -1.94 31.73 -26.69
C LEU A 22 -1.52 32.17 -28.10
N ALA A 23 -1.06 31.23 -28.93
CA ALA A 23 -0.98 31.42 -30.37
C ALA A 23 -1.68 30.24 -31.04
N VAL A 24 -2.86 30.54 -31.59
CA VAL A 24 -3.56 29.78 -32.61
C VAL A 24 -2.90 30.13 -33.94
N ASP A 25 -2.61 29.13 -34.78
CA ASP A 25 -2.31 29.38 -36.19
C ASP A 25 -3.12 28.40 -37.06
N LEU A 26 -3.89 28.97 -37.97
CA LEU A 26 -4.86 28.30 -38.84
C LEU A 26 -5.03 29.18 -40.09
N ASP A 27 -4.39 28.74 -41.19
CA ASP A 27 -4.61 29.06 -42.63
C ASP A 27 -3.29 28.70 -43.36
N GLY A 28 -3.17 28.06 -44.53
CA GLY A 28 -4.09 27.67 -45.58
C GLY A 28 -3.31 27.65 -46.93
N LEU A 29 -3.31 26.49 -47.61
CA LEU A 29 -3.32 26.27 -49.08
C LEU A 29 -2.18 26.79 -50.02
N SER A 30 -1.49 25.87 -50.71
CA SER A 30 -1.41 25.84 -52.20
C SER A 30 -0.71 24.59 -52.81
N GLY A 31 -1.40 23.88 -53.72
CA GLY A 31 -0.82 23.29 -54.97
C GLY A 31 -0.46 21.78 -55.04
N ALA A 32 -1.22 20.99 -55.82
CA ALA A 32 -0.96 19.58 -56.26
C ALA A 32 -0.55 19.51 -57.76
N PRO A 33 -0.39 18.36 -58.50
CA PRO A 33 -0.42 16.89 -58.20
C PRO A 33 0.69 16.06 -59.00
N PRO A 34 0.55 14.75 -59.36
CA PRO A 34 0.37 13.51 -58.57
C PRO A 34 1.42 12.39 -58.89
N SER A 35 1.68 11.48 -57.94
CA SER A 35 2.13 10.08 -58.17
C SER A 35 2.19 9.38 -56.80
N GLY A 36 1.30 8.45 -56.46
CA GLY A 36 1.37 7.05 -56.91
C GLY A 36 2.23 6.25 -55.94
N GLY A 37 1.62 5.51 -55.01
CA GLY A 37 2.32 4.59 -54.11
C GLY A 37 1.60 4.37 -52.78
N ASP A 38 0.87 3.26 -52.72
CA ASP A 38 0.46 2.46 -51.57
C ASP A 38 0.19 3.12 -50.21
N ALA A 39 -1.09 3.12 -49.85
CA ALA A 39 -1.56 3.17 -48.48
C ALA A 39 -1.19 1.86 -47.75
N GLY A 40 -0.05 1.85 -47.07
CA GLY A 40 0.13 1.04 -45.88
C GLY A 40 -0.52 1.79 -44.73
N ALA A 41 -1.75 1.42 -44.39
CA ALA A 41 -2.29 1.75 -43.08
C ALA A 41 -1.45 0.95 -42.07
N ASP A 42 -0.54 1.64 -41.39
CA ASP A 42 -0.06 1.16 -40.09
C ASP A 42 -1.26 1.28 -39.15
N ASP A 43 -2.11 0.26 -39.19
CA ASP A 43 -2.97 -0.09 -38.07
C ASP A 43 -2.01 -0.44 -36.92
N ASP A 44 -1.62 0.59 -36.16
CA ASP A 44 -1.20 0.46 -34.77
C ASP A 44 -2.44 -0.06 -34.01
N ALA A 45 -2.76 -1.33 -34.23
CA ALA A 45 -3.66 -2.09 -33.41
C ALA A 45 -2.99 -2.10 -32.03
N GLY A 46 -3.39 -1.14 -31.19
CA GLY A 46 -3.04 -1.14 -29.78
C GLY A 46 -3.27 -2.53 -29.18
N PRO A 47 -2.56 -2.88 -28.10
CA PRO A 47 -2.55 -4.24 -27.56
C PRO A 47 -3.98 -4.79 -27.48
N THR A 48 -4.19 -5.95 -28.11
CA THR A 48 -5.51 -6.57 -28.32
C THR A 48 -6.13 -7.17 -27.05
N GLY A 49 -5.63 -6.78 -25.88
CA GLY A 49 -6.03 -7.30 -24.58
C GLY A 49 -5.29 -6.58 -23.47
N CYS A 50 -5.73 -6.84 -22.24
CA CYS A 50 -5.09 -6.26 -21.09
C CYS A 50 -3.69 -6.84 -20.88
N ALA A 51 -2.73 -5.98 -20.52
CA ALA A 51 -1.36 -6.42 -20.26
C ALA A 51 -1.22 -7.20 -18.93
N HIS A 52 -2.16 -7.00 -17.99
CA HIS A 52 -2.19 -7.56 -16.64
C HIS A 52 -0.87 -7.35 -15.87
N VAL A 53 -0.85 -6.38 -14.96
CA VAL A 53 0.33 -6.15 -14.11
C VAL A 53 0.47 -7.28 -13.10
N THR A 54 1.54 -8.06 -13.23
CA THR A 54 1.78 -9.25 -12.41
C THR A 54 3.25 -9.39 -12.00
N TYR A 55 3.52 -10.37 -11.14
CA TYR A 55 4.86 -10.73 -10.69
C TYR A 55 5.51 -11.75 -11.65
N PRO A 56 6.85 -11.78 -11.78
CA PRO A 56 7.53 -12.76 -12.61
C PRO A 56 7.25 -14.17 -12.09
N PRO A 57 7.08 -15.19 -12.96
CA PRO A 57 6.88 -16.56 -12.51
C PRO A 57 8.14 -17.11 -11.81
N PRO A 58 8.00 -18.17 -10.99
CA PRO A 58 9.14 -18.89 -10.45
C PRO A 58 10.11 -19.33 -11.56
N PRO A 59 11.43 -19.34 -11.31
CA PRO A 59 12.41 -19.77 -12.30
C PRO A 59 12.17 -21.23 -12.70
N ALA A 60 12.19 -21.52 -14.00
CA ALA A 60 11.92 -22.87 -14.52
C ALA A 60 13.00 -23.90 -14.14
N SER A 61 14.23 -23.43 -13.92
CA SER A 61 15.35 -24.22 -13.40
C SER A 61 16.34 -23.29 -12.71
N ALA A 62 16.44 -23.37 -11.39
CA ALA A 62 17.44 -22.67 -10.60
C ALA A 62 17.92 -23.59 -9.47
N ALA A 63 19.10 -23.29 -8.93
CA ALA A 63 19.52 -23.90 -7.67
C ALA A 63 18.60 -23.39 -6.56
N GLU A 64 18.23 -24.28 -5.65
CA GLU A 64 17.47 -23.94 -4.44
C GLU A 64 18.43 -23.67 -3.29
N GLY A 65 18.08 -22.70 -2.45
CA GLY A 65 18.66 -22.56 -1.11
C GLY A 65 20.03 -21.90 -1.08
N GLY A 66 20.49 -21.54 0.11
CA GLY A 66 21.78 -20.92 0.33
C GLY A 66 21.95 -20.51 1.79
N ASP A 67 23.07 -19.88 2.11
CA ASP A 67 23.40 -19.49 3.49
C ASP A 67 23.15 -18.00 3.75
N ILE A 68 22.59 -17.28 2.78
CA ILE A 68 22.34 -15.84 2.91
C ILE A 68 21.03 -15.62 3.66
N ASP A 69 21.14 -14.83 4.72
CA ASP A 69 20.05 -14.36 5.57
C ASP A 69 20.21 -12.85 5.72
N PHE A 70 19.17 -12.10 5.33
CA PHE A 70 19.15 -10.67 5.47
C PHE A 70 17.77 -10.19 5.91
N THR A 71 17.75 -9.06 6.61
CA THR A 71 16.52 -8.36 7.00
C THR A 71 16.57 -6.93 6.47
N VAL A 72 15.44 -6.45 5.99
CA VAL A 72 15.24 -5.05 5.63
C VAL A 72 14.04 -4.50 6.40
N ALA A 73 14.06 -3.19 6.67
CA ALA A 73 12.96 -2.46 7.28
C ALA A 73 12.31 -1.53 6.24
N VAL A 74 10.98 -1.53 6.18
CA VAL A 74 10.23 -0.54 5.39
C VAL A 74 10.46 0.86 5.97
N ARG A 75 10.88 1.78 5.10
CA ARG A 75 11.22 3.17 5.43
C ARG A 75 10.16 4.16 4.96
N ALA A 76 9.63 3.93 3.77
CA ALA A 76 8.59 4.77 3.18
C ALA A 76 7.64 3.91 2.36
N ILE A 77 6.39 4.37 2.27
CA ILE A 77 5.31 3.73 1.54
C ILE A 77 4.60 4.72 0.62
N ASP A 78 3.93 4.17 -0.38
CA ASP A 78 3.02 4.86 -1.28
C ASP A 78 1.84 3.93 -1.58
N ILE A 79 0.67 4.26 -1.04
CA ILE A 79 -0.60 3.55 -1.16
C ILE A 79 -1.31 3.94 -2.48
N GLY A 80 -0.76 4.89 -3.24
CA GLY A 80 -1.26 5.29 -4.55
C GLY A 80 -2.35 6.35 -4.49
N GLU A 81 -2.54 7.05 -3.36
CA GLU A 81 -3.43 8.21 -3.36
C GLU A 81 -2.90 9.35 -4.26
N GLY A 82 -3.79 9.98 -5.03
CA GLY A 82 -3.44 10.97 -6.04
C GLY A 82 -3.43 10.42 -7.47
N THR A 83 -2.54 10.91 -8.34
CA THR A 83 -2.62 10.66 -9.80
C THR A 83 -1.63 9.62 -10.34
N SER A 84 -0.92 8.89 -9.47
CA SER A 84 0.04 7.87 -9.92
C SER A 84 -0.60 6.49 -9.93
N ASN A 85 -1.18 6.09 -11.06
CA ASN A 85 -1.88 4.81 -11.25
C ASN A 85 -0.90 3.61 -11.37
N THR A 86 0.15 3.59 -10.55
CA THR A 86 1.26 2.62 -10.62
C THR A 86 1.37 1.72 -9.40
N THR A 87 0.50 1.89 -8.40
CA THR A 87 0.54 1.16 -7.12
C THR A 87 -0.44 -0.01 -7.11
N GLY A 88 0.03 -1.21 -6.76
CA GLY A 88 -0.79 -2.43 -6.70
C GLY A 88 -0.42 -3.45 -7.77
N LEU A 89 -1.20 -4.52 -7.86
CA LEU A 89 -1.10 -5.56 -8.90
C LEU A 89 -2.51 -5.86 -9.41
N ASP A 90 -2.60 -6.62 -10.49
CA ASP A 90 -3.85 -7.27 -10.89
C ASP A 90 -4.06 -8.51 -10.01
N LEU A 91 -4.93 -8.37 -9.01
CA LEU A 91 -5.21 -9.36 -7.98
C LEU A 91 -6.27 -10.36 -8.44
N ASP A 92 -7.20 -9.96 -9.30
CA ASP A 92 -8.34 -10.77 -9.72
C ASP A 92 -8.23 -11.34 -11.16
N LYS A 93 -7.21 -10.91 -11.91
CA LYS A 93 -6.90 -11.30 -13.29
C LYS A 93 -7.91 -10.81 -14.31
N THR A 94 -8.49 -9.65 -14.03
CA THR A 94 -9.52 -9.01 -14.84
C THR A 94 -9.12 -7.56 -15.00
N CYS A 95 -9.43 -6.98 -16.16
CA CYS A 95 -9.33 -5.54 -16.36
C CYS A 95 -10.74 -4.95 -16.42
N THR A 96 -11.32 -4.77 -15.24
CA THR A 96 -12.66 -4.23 -15.00
C THR A 96 -12.87 -2.93 -15.78
N CYS A 97 -14.00 -2.86 -16.47
CA CYS A 97 -14.38 -1.80 -17.42
C CYS A 97 -13.59 -1.73 -18.74
N HIS A 98 -12.52 -2.50 -18.91
CA HIS A 98 -11.67 -2.48 -20.09
C HIS A 98 -11.75 -3.81 -20.84
N PHE A 99 -11.38 -3.79 -22.13
CA PHE A 99 -11.21 -4.98 -22.98
C PHE A 99 -12.38 -6.00 -23.00
N ASN A 100 -13.58 -5.62 -22.54
CA ASN A 100 -14.75 -6.47 -22.33
C ASN A 100 -14.55 -7.65 -21.35
N GLU A 101 -13.66 -7.52 -20.37
CA GLU A 101 -13.38 -8.60 -19.41
C GLU A 101 -14.45 -8.72 -18.31
N GLY A 102 -15.15 -7.63 -18.01
CA GLY A 102 -16.24 -7.61 -17.00
C GLY A 102 -15.71 -7.44 -15.58
N ALA A 103 -16.55 -7.69 -14.57
CA ALA A 103 -16.15 -7.67 -13.16
C ALA A 103 -15.78 -9.07 -12.67
N SER A 104 -14.81 -9.17 -11.76
CA SER A 104 -14.38 -10.43 -11.16
C SER A 104 -15.29 -10.95 -10.04
N CYS A 105 -16.21 -10.11 -9.54
CA CYS A 105 -17.18 -10.43 -8.51
C CYS A 105 -18.50 -9.66 -8.70
N ILE A 106 -19.53 -10.07 -7.96
CA ILE A 106 -20.85 -9.42 -7.96
C ILE A 106 -20.80 -8.24 -6.99
N TYR A 107 -20.94 -7.02 -7.52
CA TYR A 107 -21.08 -5.83 -6.70
C TYR A 107 -22.37 -5.88 -5.87
N PRO A 108 -22.29 -5.77 -4.54
CA PRO A 108 -23.48 -5.69 -3.70
C PRO A 108 -24.25 -4.37 -3.93
N PRO A 109 -25.56 -4.31 -3.60
CA PRO A 109 -26.41 -3.16 -3.92
C PRO A 109 -25.91 -1.79 -3.43
N TYR A 110 -25.17 -1.75 -2.32
CA TYR A 110 -24.61 -0.52 -1.75
C TYR A 110 -23.36 0.01 -2.50
N SER A 111 -22.79 -0.80 -3.40
CA SER A 111 -21.62 -0.45 -4.20
C SER A 111 -21.91 -0.47 -5.71
N ALA A 112 -23.04 -1.03 -6.14
CA ALA A 112 -23.30 -1.33 -7.55
C ALA A 112 -23.35 -0.11 -8.49
N ASP A 113 -23.53 1.10 -7.96
CA ASP A 113 -23.57 2.36 -8.71
C ASP A 113 -22.23 3.13 -8.67
N LYS A 114 -21.21 2.58 -8.02
CA LYS A 114 -19.89 3.21 -7.87
C LYS A 114 -18.94 2.82 -8.99
N ASP A 115 -17.89 3.62 -9.14
CA ASP A 115 -16.83 3.38 -10.10
C ASP A 115 -15.80 2.37 -9.56
N HIS A 116 -15.82 1.19 -10.16
CA HIS A 116 -14.95 0.05 -9.85
C HIS A 116 -14.00 -0.28 -11.01
N CYS A 117 -13.75 0.67 -11.91
CA CYS A 117 -12.83 0.41 -13.01
C CYS A 117 -11.39 0.33 -12.50
N ASP A 118 -10.65 -0.62 -13.05
CA ASP A 118 -9.25 -0.82 -12.69
C ASP A 118 -8.37 0.27 -13.30
N ASP A 119 -7.23 0.46 -12.67
CA ASP A 119 -6.14 1.26 -13.19
C ASP A 119 -5.48 0.56 -14.40
N PRO A 120 -4.62 1.28 -15.16
CA PRO A 120 -3.94 0.71 -16.32
C PRO A 120 -3.27 -0.64 -16.00
N GLU A 121 -3.39 -1.56 -16.97
CA GLU A 121 -2.90 -2.94 -16.86
C GLU A 121 -3.67 -3.80 -15.83
N GLY A 122 -4.93 -3.45 -15.50
CA GLY A 122 -5.77 -4.25 -14.59
C GLY A 122 -5.38 -4.10 -13.14
N ARG A 123 -4.84 -2.94 -12.77
CA ARG A 123 -4.27 -2.75 -11.45
C ARG A 123 -5.37 -2.49 -10.43
N ASP A 124 -5.39 -3.32 -9.39
CA ASP A 124 -6.37 -3.27 -8.31
C ASP A 124 -5.81 -2.46 -7.12
N ASN A 125 -6.45 -1.32 -6.81
CA ASN A 125 -6.05 -0.48 -5.67
C ASN A 125 -7.17 0.44 -5.14
N SER A 126 -8.36 -0.09 -4.88
CA SER A 126 -9.51 0.70 -4.39
C SER A 126 -9.26 1.37 -3.03
N ILE A 127 -8.33 0.85 -2.22
CA ILE A 127 -7.91 1.50 -0.97
C ILE A 127 -7.33 2.90 -1.20
N ALA A 128 -6.72 3.18 -2.35
CA ALA A 128 -6.21 4.53 -2.67
C ALA A 128 -7.34 5.56 -2.69
N LYS A 129 -8.50 5.21 -3.29
CA LYS A 129 -9.69 6.06 -3.31
C LYS A 129 -10.24 6.30 -1.90
N LEU A 130 -10.20 5.26 -1.03
CA LEU A 130 -10.54 5.40 0.40
C LEU A 130 -9.61 6.42 1.08
N PHE A 131 -8.30 6.28 0.92
CA PHE A 131 -7.30 7.13 1.58
C PHE A 131 -7.36 8.57 1.07
N GLU A 132 -7.53 8.77 -0.24
CA GLU A 132 -7.73 10.09 -0.85
C GLU A 132 -8.98 10.77 -0.29
N THR A 133 -10.11 10.05 -0.27
CA THR A 133 -11.38 10.63 0.20
C THR A 133 -11.32 10.93 1.69
N PHE A 134 -10.75 10.02 2.48
CA PHE A 134 -10.73 10.13 3.93
C PHE A 134 -9.75 11.19 4.44
N SER A 135 -8.61 11.37 3.76
CA SER A 135 -7.65 12.44 4.05
C SER A 135 -8.23 13.86 3.83
N LEU A 136 -9.31 14.01 3.05
CA LEU A 136 -10.05 15.28 2.96
C LEU A 136 -10.79 15.62 4.27
N PHE A 137 -11.12 14.63 5.10
CA PHE A 137 -11.85 14.83 6.35
C PHE A 137 -10.91 14.96 7.56
N ILE A 138 -9.85 14.15 7.61
CA ILE A 138 -8.89 14.14 8.74
C ILE A 138 -7.76 15.15 8.54
N GLY A 139 -7.46 15.50 7.29
CA GLY A 139 -6.33 16.35 6.93
C GLY A 139 -5.21 15.53 6.28
N GLN A 140 -4.68 16.06 5.18
CA GLN A 140 -3.63 15.42 4.37
C GLN A 140 -2.30 15.21 5.12
N ASP A 141 -2.07 16.00 6.18
CA ASP A 141 -0.87 15.90 7.02
C ASP A 141 -0.99 14.83 8.12
N GLU A 142 -2.19 14.27 8.33
CA GLU A 142 -2.50 13.36 9.45
C GLU A 142 -2.88 11.95 8.98
N PHE A 143 -3.06 11.74 7.68
CA PHE A 143 -3.44 10.46 7.09
C PHE A 143 -2.99 10.37 5.62
N GLY A 144 -2.42 9.23 5.21
CA GLY A 144 -1.90 9.02 3.86
C GLY A 144 -0.45 8.55 3.83
N SER A 145 0.06 8.24 2.65
CA SER A 145 1.40 7.74 2.37
C SER A 145 2.49 8.65 2.89
N LYS A 146 2.35 9.97 2.68
CA LYS A 146 3.31 10.94 3.19
C LYS A 146 3.39 10.88 4.72
N HIS A 147 2.23 10.91 5.38
CA HIS A 147 2.15 10.84 6.83
C HIS A 147 2.77 9.55 7.36
N PHE A 148 2.31 8.39 6.87
CA PHE A 148 2.83 7.11 7.34
C PHE A 148 4.31 6.92 7.01
N SER A 149 4.82 7.46 5.90
CA SER A 149 6.25 7.49 5.59
C SER A 149 7.04 8.37 6.56
N ASP A 150 6.56 9.58 6.88
CA ASP A 150 7.21 10.44 7.87
C ASP A 150 7.26 9.75 9.24
N ARG A 151 6.22 9.01 9.60
CA ARG A 151 6.15 8.25 10.85
C ARG A 151 7.11 7.05 10.85
N ALA A 152 7.20 6.33 9.73
CA ALA A 152 8.18 5.27 9.55
C ALA A 152 9.62 5.81 9.66
N GLU A 153 9.92 6.93 8.99
CA GLU A 153 11.22 7.63 9.06
C GLU A 153 11.63 7.98 10.50
N MET A 154 10.65 8.36 11.34
CA MET A 154 10.85 8.64 12.76
C MET A 154 10.96 7.38 13.65
N GLY A 155 10.90 6.20 13.05
CA GLY A 155 10.93 4.91 13.73
C GLY A 155 9.56 4.40 14.17
N ARG A 156 8.48 5.19 14.12
CA ARG A 156 7.21 4.92 14.82
C ARG A 156 6.57 3.59 14.45
N TRP A 157 6.78 3.15 13.23
CA TRP A 157 6.43 1.82 12.77
C TRP A 157 7.38 1.39 11.66
N SER A 158 7.45 0.10 11.41
CA SER A 158 8.03 -0.45 10.19
C SER A 158 7.47 -1.86 9.95
N LEU A 159 7.81 -2.42 8.80
CA LEU A 159 7.61 -3.83 8.48
C LEU A 159 8.98 -4.43 8.21
N LEU A 160 9.41 -5.37 9.05
CA LEU A 160 10.65 -6.08 8.83
C LEU A 160 10.39 -7.25 7.89
N ILE A 161 11.18 -7.33 6.84
CA ILE A 161 11.13 -8.36 5.82
C ILE A 161 12.43 -9.13 5.91
N ARG A 162 12.38 -10.37 6.42
CA ARG A 162 13.53 -11.28 6.47
C ARG A 162 13.46 -12.24 5.31
N VAL A 163 14.56 -12.37 4.58
CA VAL A 163 14.76 -13.37 3.53
C VAL A 163 15.91 -14.25 3.95
N TYR A 164 15.67 -15.55 4.03
CA TYR A 164 16.70 -16.51 4.41
C TYR A 164 16.65 -17.77 3.56
N GLY A 165 17.80 -18.42 3.46
CA GLY A 165 17.99 -19.52 2.51
C GLY A 165 18.29 -19.03 1.09
N TYR A 166 18.74 -17.79 0.90
CA TYR A 166 19.00 -17.25 -0.44
C TYR A 166 20.39 -17.67 -0.96
N ASN A 167 20.49 -18.11 -2.22
CA ASN A 167 21.75 -18.48 -2.88
C ASN A 167 22.62 -17.28 -3.31
N GLY A 168 22.05 -16.07 -3.38
CA GLY A 168 22.75 -14.86 -3.85
C GLY A 168 22.72 -14.63 -5.36
N GLU A 169 22.06 -15.50 -6.12
CA GLU A 169 21.91 -15.44 -7.57
C GLU A 169 20.61 -14.73 -7.97
N PRO A 170 20.53 -14.16 -9.18
CA PRO A 170 19.30 -13.54 -9.66
C PRO A 170 18.11 -14.51 -9.76
N ASP A 171 18.36 -15.81 -9.92
CA ASP A 171 17.34 -16.84 -9.93
C ASP A 171 17.57 -17.81 -8.76
N ASP A 172 16.60 -17.90 -7.87
CA ASP A 172 16.56 -18.85 -6.75
C ASP A 172 15.17 -19.45 -6.70
N ALA A 173 15.08 -20.77 -6.90
CA ALA A 173 13.79 -21.46 -6.96
C ALA A 173 13.09 -21.51 -5.59
N GLN A 174 13.83 -21.32 -4.50
CA GLN A 174 13.25 -21.36 -3.16
C GLN A 174 14.06 -20.55 -2.14
N VAL A 175 13.41 -19.55 -1.57
CA VAL A 175 13.82 -18.85 -0.35
C VAL A 175 12.68 -18.89 0.66
N THR A 176 12.97 -18.56 1.91
CA THR A 176 11.90 -18.28 2.89
C THR A 176 11.77 -16.79 3.13
N LEU A 177 10.55 -16.29 2.99
CA LEU A 177 10.15 -14.95 3.37
C LEU A 177 9.49 -14.99 4.75
N ALA A 178 9.85 -14.06 5.63
CA ALA A 178 9.18 -13.85 6.90
C ALA A 178 8.95 -12.37 7.17
N ILE A 179 7.78 -12.06 7.75
CA ILE A 179 7.34 -10.69 8.00
C ILE A 179 7.16 -10.47 9.51
N TYR A 180 7.73 -9.37 10.00
CA TYR A 180 7.63 -8.96 11.40
C TYR A 180 7.17 -7.50 11.46
N PRO A 181 5.87 -7.26 11.72
CA PRO A 181 5.39 -5.93 12.06
C PRO A 181 6.11 -5.43 13.31
N THR A 182 6.53 -4.18 13.26
CA THR A 182 7.23 -3.53 14.37
C THR A 182 6.66 -2.13 14.57
N GLY A 183 6.69 -1.69 15.83
CA GLY A 183 6.18 -0.40 16.28
C GLY A 183 7.06 0.12 17.39
N TRP A 184 7.30 1.42 17.36
CA TRP A 184 8.24 2.13 18.23
C TRP A 184 7.44 3.03 19.15
N ASN A 185 6.76 2.39 20.11
CA ASN A 185 5.93 3.07 21.09
C ASN A 185 6.74 3.60 22.29
N ASP A 186 8.00 3.20 22.44
CA ASP A 186 8.87 3.74 23.48
C ASP A 186 9.54 5.04 23.03
N ALA A 187 9.05 6.17 23.56
CA ALA A 187 9.63 7.50 23.34
C ALA A 187 11.10 7.62 23.82
N ALA A 188 11.61 6.64 24.57
CA ALA A 188 13.01 6.61 25.03
C ALA A 188 13.99 6.05 23.97
N LEU A 189 13.50 5.42 22.90
CA LEU A 189 14.35 4.87 21.85
C LEU A 189 14.62 5.94 20.76
N PRO A 190 15.88 6.13 20.33
CA PRO A 190 16.24 7.16 19.35
C PRO A 190 15.63 6.85 17.98
N ALA A 191 15.37 7.87 17.15
CA ALA A 191 14.99 7.63 15.76
C ALA A 191 16.04 6.77 15.03
N PRO A 192 15.64 5.90 14.09
CA PRO A 192 16.56 5.09 13.30
C PRO A 192 17.54 5.97 12.54
N ALA A 193 18.79 5.50 12.44
CA ALA A 193 19.83 6.17 11.67
C ALA A 193 19.70 5.90 10.16
N TRP A 194 18.97 4.84 9.79
CA TRP A 194 18.86 4.32 8.42
C TRP A 194 20.23 4.00 7.82
N ASP A 195 21.12 3.47 8.67
CA ASP A 195 22.51 3.23 8.34
C ASP A 195 22.82 1.73 8.19
N GLY A 196 21.78 0.89 8.17
CA GLY A 196 21.88 -0.56 8.06
C GLY A 196 22.23 -1.30 9.35
N ASN A 197 22.40 -0.59 10.47
CA ASN A 197 22.68 -1.19 11.79
C ASN A 197 21.51 -1.02 12.77
N ASP A 198 20.40 -0.45 12.32
CA ASP A 198 19.20 -0.24 13.12
C ASP A 198 18.62 -1.59 13.57
N VAL A 199 18.44 -1.74 14.89
CA VAL A 199 17.88 -2.94 15.51
C VAL A 199 16.42 -2.68 15.84
N TRP A 200 15.52 -3.45 15.26
CA TRP A 200 14.07 -3.26 15.38
C TRP A 200 13.42 -4.39 16.16
N PRO A 201 12.65 -4.11 17.22
CA PRO A 201 11.99 -5.16 17.98
C PRO A 201 10.84 -5.77 17.17
N ALA A 202 10.74 -7.10 17.10
CA ALA A 202 9.61 -7.75 16.44
C ALA A 202 8.39 -7.79 17.39
N SER A 203 7.18 -7.54 16.89
CA SER A 203 5.99 -7.76 17.69
C SER A 203 5.84 -9.23 18.08
N ALA A 204 5.62 -9.54 19.35
CA ALA A 204 5.36 -10.90 19.81
C ALA A 204 4.13 -11.52 19.11
N ALA A 205 3.18 -10.70 18.65
CA ALA A 205 2.04 -11.15 17.86
C ALA A 205 2.41 -11.69 16.48
N SER A 206 3.62 -11.38 15.98
CA SER A 206 4.14 -11.90 14.71
C SER A 206 4.88 -13.22 14.86
N LEU A 207 4.94 -13.80 16.06
CA LEU A 207 5.63 -15.05 16.38
C LEU A 207 4.62 -16.12 16.80
N GLU A 208 4.93 -17.39 16.50
CA GLU A 208 4.06 -18.52 16.88
C GLU A 208 4.03 -18.73 18.41
N ASP A 209 5.18 -18.61 19.06
CA ASP A 209 5.34 -18.79 20.52
C ASP A 209 5.46 -17.48 21.29
N GLY A 210 5.39 -16.34 20.59
CA GLY A 210 5.53 -15.00 21.17
C GLY A 210 6.94 -14.62 21.60
N VAL A 211 7.96 -15.46 21.34
CA VAL A 211 9.31 -15.27 21.91
C VAL A 211 10.43 -15.52 20.89
N SER A 212 10.29 -16.49 19.99
CA SER A 212 11.36 -16.92 19.09
C SER A 212 11.26 -16.26 17.72
N LEU A 213 12.26 -15.45 17.36
CA LEU A 213 12.41 -14.89 16.00
C LEU A 213 12.55 -15.97 14.91
N GLU A 214 12.94 -17.19 15.28
CA GLU A 214 13.03 -18.33 14.36
C GLU A 214 11.68 -19.03 14.11
N LYS A 215 10.59 -18.52 14.69
CA LYS A 215 9.22 -19.03 14.48
C LYS A 215 8.27 -17.90 14.08
N PRO A 216 8.51 -17.26 12.93
CA PRO A 216 7.60 -16.25 12.41
C PRO A 216 6.23 -16.87 12.10
N ARG A 217 5.17 -16.15 12.46
CA ARG A 217 3.79 -16.51 12.12
C ARG A 217 3.47 -16.21 10.65
N PHE A 218 3.99 -15.10 10.12
CA PHE A 218 3.75 -14.65 8.76
C PHE A 218 4.95 -15.05 7.90
N THR A 219 4.85 -16.21 7.24
CA THR A 219 5.94 -16.75 6.43
C THR A 219 5.43 -17.33 5.11
N ASP A 220 6.26 -17.21 4.08
CA ASP A 220 6.16 -18.01 2.87
C ASP A 220 7.45 -18.83 2.70
N PRO A 221 7.43 -20.13 3.03
CA PRO A 221 8.58 -21.03 2.85
C PRO A 221 8.81 -21.44 1.39
N LYS A 222 7.95 -20.97 0.47
CA LYS A 222 8.01 -21.23 -0.98
C LYS A 222 8.14 -19.94 -1.79
N ALA A 223 8.56 -18.86 -1.14
CA ALA A 223 8.98 -17.66 -1.85
C ALA A 223 10.16 -17.99 -2.78
N TYR A 224 10.41 -17.15 -3.77
CA TYR A 224 11.45 -17.38 -4.76
C TYR A 224 12.05 -16.06 -5.25
N VAL A 225 13.16 -16.14 -5.98
CA VAL A 225 13.77 -15.01 -6.67
C VAL A 225 13.80 -15.33 -8.17
N SER A 226 13.31 -14.43 -8.99
CA SER A 226 13.25 -14.56 -10.46
C SER A 226 13.76 -13.28 -11.11
N GLY A 227 14.86 -13.34 -11.85
CA GLY A 227 15.50 -12.16 -12.45
C GLY A 227 15.89 -11.06 -11.45
N GLY A 228 16.28 -11.47 -10.25
CA GLY A 228 16.62 -10.60 -9.11
C GLY A 228 15.42 -10.01 -8.39
N VAL A 229 14.20 -10.47 -8.67
CA VAL A 229 12.97 -10.04 -8.01
C VAL A 229 12.54 -11.12 -7.02
N LEU A 230 12.54 -10.78 -5.74
CA LEU A 230 11.91 -11.57 -4.69
C LEU A 230 10.41 -11.57 -4.90
N VAL A 231 9.77 -12.72 -4.79
CA VAL A 231 8.31 -12.87 -4.80
C VAL A 231 7.89 -13.82 -3.68
N GLY A 232 6.94 -13.40 -2.87
CA GLY A 232 6.33 -14.22 -1.83
C GLY A 232 4.81 -14.05 -1.78
N THR A 233 4.12 -15.11 -1.36
CA THR A 233 2.66 -15.15 -1.17
C THR A 233 2.33 -15.33 0.30
N LEU A 234 1.62 -14.36 0.86
CA LEU A 234 1.24 -14.32 2.27
C LEU A 234 -0.27 -14.60 2.37
N PRO A 235 -0.70 -15.75 2.93
CA PRO A 235 -2.12 -16.02 3.15
C PRO A 235 -2.78 -14.94 4.01
N GLU A 236 -2.02 -14.45 4.98
CA GLU A 236 -2.38 -13.38 5.90
C GLU A 236 -1.12 -12.60 6.30
N VAL A 237 -1.24 -11.29 6.42
CA VAL A 237 -0.20 -10.42 7.00
C VAL A 237 -0.86 -9.28 7.77
N LEU A 238 -0.22 -8.87 8.87
CA LEU A 238 -0.59 -7.66 9.60
C LEU A 238 0.37 -6.53 9.24
N LEU A 239 -0.15 -5.33 8.99
CA LEU A 239 0.65 -4.10 8.98
C LEU A 239 0.15 -3.22 10.12
N ASN A 240 1.04 -2.62 10.88
CA ASN A 240 0.67 -1.66 11.91
C ASN A 240 1.23 -0.30 11.49
N LEU A 241 0.40 0.54 10.87
CA LEU A 241 0.80 1.86 10.43
C LEU A 241 0.57 2.84 11.58
N SER A 242 1.64 3.33 12.21
CA SER A 242 1.50 4.24 13.36
C SER A 242 1.33 5.68 12.92
N GLY A 243 0.22 6.31 13.32
CA GLY A 243 -0.11 7.70 13.07
C GLY A 243 0.07 8.60 14.30
N THR A 244 -0.34 9.85 14.16
CA THR A 244 -0.52 10.84 15.24
C THR A 244 -1.90 10.69 15.89
N SER A 245 -2.93 10.51 15.05
CA SER A 245 -4.32 10.30 15.40
C SER A 245 -4.67 8.83 15.65
N GLY A 246 -3.69 8.05 16.14
CA GLY A 246 -3.80 6.61 16.43
C GLY A 246 -3.07 5.69 15.44
N ASP A 247 -3.08 4.40 15.77
CA ASP A 247 -2.41 3.35 14.99
C ASP A 247 -3.42 2.57 14.14
N LEU A 248 -3.11 2.36 12.86
CA LEU A 248 -3.95 1.63 11.93
C LEU A 248 -3.45 0.19 11.76
N GLY A 249 -4.17 -0.76 12.33
CA GLY A 249 -3.92 -2.20 12.17
C GLY A 249 -4.54 -2.75 10.89
N VAL A 250 -3.74 -2.95 9.85
CA VAL A 250 -4.18 -3.50 8.58
C VAL A 250 -4.04 -5.02 8.61
N ARG A 251 -5.16 -5.75 8.49
CA ARG A 251 -5.14 -7.20 8.28
C ARG A 251 -5.40 -7.50 6.81
N LEU A 252 -4.35 -7.89 6.11
CA LEU A 252 -4.38 -8.22 4.70
C LEU A 252 -4.46 -9.72 4.50
N THR A 253 -5.20 -10.14 3.48
CA THR A 253 -5.36 -11.54 3.09
C THR A 253 -5.02 -11.76 1.63
N ALA A 254 -4.59 -12.99 1.30
CA ALA A 254 -4.19 -13.39 -0.05
C ALA A 254 -3.25 -12.35 -0.70
N GLY A 255 -2.21 -11.97 0.05
CA GLY A 255 -1.27 -10.95 -0.34
C GLY A 255 -0.10 -11.50 -1.15
N THR A 256 0.43 -10.68 -2.04
CA THR A 256 1.69 -10.88 -2.73
C THR A 256 2.64 -9.76 -2.31
N LEU A 257 3.86 -10.12 -1.95
CA LEU A 257 4.97 -9.20 -1.78
C LEU A 257 5.98 -9.46 -2.89
N MET A 258 6.41 -8.39 -3.57
CA MET A 258 7.55 -8.49 -4.47
C MET A 258 8.47 -7.28 -4.35
N GLY A 259 9.74 -7.46 -4.70
CA GLY A 259 10.74 -6.40 -4.69
C GLY A 259 12.04 -6.85 -5.32
N ARG A 260 12.75 -5.93 -5.97
CA ARG A 260 14.07 -6.23 -6.53
C ARG A 260 15.10 -6.28 -5.42
N ILE A 261 15.82 -7.39 -5.32
CA ILE A 261 16.95 -7.54 -4.41
C ILE A 261 18.13 -6.77 -4.99
N GLU A 262 18.62 -5.79 -4.25
CA GLU A 262 19.83 -5.05 -4.55
C GLU A 262 20.87 -5.28 -3.46
N LYS A 263 22.13 -5.48 -3.87
CA LYS A 263 23.25 -5.68 -2.95
C LYS A 263 24.19 -4.48 -3.00
N THR A 264 24.41 -3.85 -1.86
CA THR A 264 25.40 -2.78 -1.68
C THR A 264 26.43 -3.20 -0.62
N GLY A 265 27.63 -3.58 -1.06
CA GLY A 265 28.61 -4.21 -0.18
C GLY A 265 28.11 -5.56 0.32
N ASP A 266 28.06 -5.74 1.64
CA ASP A 266 27.54 -6.96 2.29
C ASP A 266 26.06 -6.85 2.71
N ARG A 267 25.37 -5.79 2.29
CA ARG A 267 23.99 -5.50 2.68
C ARG A 267 23.04 -5.63 1.51
N TYR A 268 21.82 -6.02 1.84
CA TYR A 268 20.74 -6.23 0.89
C TYR A 268 19.65 -5.20 1.13
N ASN A 269 19.03 -4.75 0.04
CA ASN A 269 17.87 -3.88 0.05
C ASN A 269 16.82 -4.38 -0.93
N LEU A 270 15.56 -3.97 -0.75
CA LEU A 270 14.48 -4.17 -1.70
C LEU A 270 14.10 -2.84 -2.36
N THR A 271 14.11 -2.80 -3.69
CA THR A 271 13.71 -1.63 -4.50
C THR A 271 12.54 -1.97 -5.42
N GLY A 272 11.80 -0.95 -5.86
CA GLY A 272 10.62 -1.14 -6.71
C GLY A 272 9.63 -2.16 -6.15
N SER A 273 9.42 -2.11 -4.83
CA SER A 273 8.71 -3.14 -4.10
C SER A 273 7.23 -2.80 -3.96
N VAL A 274 6.38 -3.83 -3.96
CA VAL A 274 4.93 -3.70 -3.82
C VAL A 274 4.39 -4.81 -2.92
N ILE A 275 3.46 -4.44 -2.04
CA ILE A 275 2.50 -5.36 -1.42
C ILE A 275 1.17 -5.15 -2.13
N ALA A 276 0.61 -6.21 -2.68
CA ALA A 276 -0.74 -6.21 -3.22
C ALA A 276 -1.57 -7.29 -2.51
N ALA A 277 -2.72 -6.94 -1.96
CA ALA A 277 -3.51 -7.84 -1.13
C ALA A 277 -4.98 -7.43 -1.08
N ARG A 278 -5.76 -8.11 -0.23
CA ARG A 278 -7.19 -7.84 -0.02
C ARG A 278 -7.43 -7.45 1.42
N TRP A 279 -8.15 -6.36 1.64
CA TRP A 279 -8.59 -5.93 2.97
C TRP A 279 -10.10 -6.06 3.08
N LYS A 280 -10.56 -7.02 3.89
CA LYS A 280 -11.98 -7.23 4.14
C LYS A 280 -12.61 -5.98 4.73
N ALA A 281 -13.79 -5.58 4.24
CA ALA A 281 -14.52 -4.43 4.76
C ALA A 281 -14.82 -4.58 6.27
N THR A 282 -15.11 -5.81 6.73
CA THR A 282 -15.31 -6.11 8.16
C THR A 282 -14.05 -5.95 9.01
N ASP A 283 -12.86 -6.20 8.45
CA ASP A 283 -11.60 -5.97 9.17
C ASP A 283 -11.21 -4.47 9.17
N LEU A 284 -11.63 -3.68 8.18
CA LEU A 284 -11.55 -2.21 8.22
C LEU A 284 -12.39 -1.62 9.36
N PHE A 285 -13.63 -2.08 9.52
CA PHE A 285 -14.48 -1.64 10.61
C PHE A 285 -13.86 -1.93 11.99
N ARG A 286 -13.18 -3.07 12.15
CA ARG A 286 -12.49 -3.43 13.41
C ARG A 286 -11.40 -2.47 13.84
N VAL A 287 -10.80 -1.73 12.92
CA VAL A 287 -9.73 -0.77 13.23
C VAL A 287 -10.18 0.67 13.06
N THR A 288 -11.45 0.91 12.78
CA THR A 288 -11.98 2.26 12.62
C THR A 288 -11.90 3.04 13.93
N SER A 289 -12.13 2.38 15.07
CA SER A 289 -12.11 3.03 16.38
C SER A 289 -10.72 3.52 16.80
N SER A 290 -9.64 3.00 16.21
CA SER A 290 -8.28 3.49 16.46
C SER A 290 -7.93 4.75 15.66
N ILE A 291 -8.82 5.21 14.77
CA ILE A 291 -8.68 6.45 14.04
C ILE A 291 -9.35 7.56 14.83
N GLU A 292 -8.61 8.63 15.13
CA GLU A 292 -9.15 9.81 15.78
C GLU A 292 -9.46 10.93 14.78
N VAL A 293 -10.67 11.51 14.92
CA VAL A 293 -11.11 12.70 14.19
C VAL A 293 -11.42 13.80 15.21
N ASN A 294 -10.66 14.88 15.20
CA ASN A 294 -10.74 15.95 16.21
C ASN A 294 -10.57 15.43 17.66
N ASP A 295 -9.51 14.65 17.89
CA ASP A 295 -9.16 14.04 19.19
C ASP A 295 -10.26 13.11 19.76
N LYS A 296 -11.07 12.51 18.89
CA LYS A 296 -12.11 11.55 19.26
C LYS A 296 -12.05 10.30 18.40
N PRO A 297 -12.15 9.11 18.99
CA PRO A 297 -12.21 7.87 18.22
C PRO A 297 -13.43 7.86 17.31
N LEU A 298 -13.26 7.31 16.11
CA LEU A 298 -14.33 7.17 15.13
C LEU A 298 -15.24 5.98 15.50
N CYS A 299 -16.28 6.25 16.29
CA CYS A 299 -17.23 5.25 16.77
C CYS A 299 -18.52 5.20 15.93
N ASN A 300 -19.23 4.08 15.96
CA ASN A 300 -20.56 3.91 15.38
C ASN A 300 -21.64 4.57 16.25
N ASP A 301 -21.55 5.89 16.39
CA ASP A 301 -22.44 6.71 17.22
C ASP A 301 -23.49 7.48 16.40
N GLY A 302 -23.52 7.24 15.08
CA GLY A 302 -24.40 7.94 14.14
C GLY A 302 -23.92 9.34 13.76
N SER A 303 -22.70 9.72 14.14
CA SER A 303 -22.02 10.93 13.69
C SER A 303 -21.94 11.02 12.16
N PHE A 304 -21.71 12.23 11.66
CA PHE A 304 -21.55 12.46 10.23
C PHE A 304 -20.27 11.78 9.74
N GLU A 305 -19.19 11.90 10.50
CA GLU A 305 -17.87 11.33 10.23
C GLU A 305 -17.94 9.82 10.06
N TYR A 306 -18.58 9.10 10.99
CA TYR A 306 -18.70 7.64 10.89
C TYR A 306 -19.56 7.22 9.69
N LYS A 307 -20.67 7.93 9.44
CA LYS A 307 -21.54 7.64 8.28
C LYS A 307 -20.80 7.82 6.96
N GLN A 308 -19.99 8.87 6.83
CA GLN A 308 -19.18 9.09 5.65
C GLN A 308 -18.11 8.01 5.50
N PHE A 309 -17.38 7.67 6.56
CA PHE A 309 -16.42 6.57 6.53
C PHE A 309 -17.08 5.26 6.05
N LYS A 310 -18.21 4.89 6.65
CA LYS A 310 -18.97 3.68 6.26
C LYS A 310 -19.42 3.73 4.80
N GLU A 311 -19.95 4.85 4.34
CA GLU A 311 -20.37 5.03 2.94
C GLU A 311 -19.19 4.85 1.96
N ILE A 312 -18.02 5.39 2.29
CA ILE A 312 -16.82 5.28 1.47
C ILE A 312 -16.31 3.83 1.46
N VAL A 313 -16.12 3.20 2.63
CA VAL A 313 -15.67 1.79 2.73
C VAL A 313 -16.59 0.88 1.92
N CYS A 314 -17.89 1.00 2.13
CA CYS A 314 -18.86 0.11 1.48
C CYS A 314 -19.05 0.43 0.00
N GLY A 315 -18.92 1.69 -0.40
CA GLY A 315 -18.98 2.09 -1.81
C GLY A 315 -17.79 1.58 -2.62
N HIS A 316 -16.65 1.31 -1.99
CA HIS A 316 -15.40 0.94 -2.67
C HIS A 316 -15.02 -0.54 -2.57
N VAL A 317 -15.90 -1.42 -2.08
CA VAL A 317 -15.66 -2.86 -2.20
C VAL A 317 -15.69 -3.27 -3.68
N ASP A 318 -14.56 -3.72 -4.17
CA ASP A 318 -14.32 -3.98 -5.60
C ASP A 318 -13.91 -5.42 -5.87
N ILE A 319 -13.42 -6.14 -4.86
CA ILE A 319 -12.91 -7.51 -5.00
C ILE A 319 -13.52 -8.46 -3.96
N ALA A 320 -13.55 -9.75 -4.29
CA ALA A 320 -13.81 -10.80 -3.32
C ALA A 320 -12.60 -10.99 -2.40
N SER A 321 -12.85 -11.13 -1.10
CA SER A 321 -11.83 -11.34 -0.07
C SER A 321 -11.14 -12.71 -0.14
N SER A 322 -11.72 -13.64 -0.90
CA SER A 322 -11.12 -14.91 -1.25
C SER A 322 -10.79 -14.93 -2.74
N LEU A 323 -9.94 -15.86 -3.17
CA LEU A 323 -9.77 -16.17 -4.60
C LEU A 323 -11.09 -16.76 -5.12
N GLY A 324 -12.02 -15.87 -5.47
CA GLY A 324 -13.39 -16.18 -5.80
C GLY A 324 -13.60 -16.47 -7.29
N ALA A 325 -14.73 -17.09 -7.60
CA ALA A 325 -15.27 -17.11 -8.96
C ALA A 325 -16.10 -15.85 -9.21
N PRO A 326 -16.43 -15.50 -10.48
CA PRO A 326 -17.29 -14.36 -10.84
C PRO A 326 -18.68 -14.33 -10.18
N SER A 327 -19.10 -15.42 -9.53
CA SER A 327 -20.34 -15.49 -8.75
C SER A 327 -20.18 -15.11 -7.26
N THR A 328 -18.96 -14.81 -6.82
CA THR A 328 -18.67 -14.40 -5.44
C THR A 328 -19.05 -12.93 -5.28
N VAL A 329 -19.57 -12.54 -4.13
CA VAL A 329 -19.89 -11.13 -3.83
C VAL A 329 -18.60 -10.39 -3.46
N CYS A 330 -18.44 -9.16 -3.94
CA CYS A 330 -17.33 -8.30 -3.52
C CYS A 330 -17.54 -7.88 -2.05
N ASP A 331 -16.58 -8.18 -1.19
CA ASP A 331 -16.62 -7.95 0.26
C ASP A 331 -15.30 -7.40 0.83
N ALA A 332 -14.35 -7.11 -0.05
CA ALA A 332 -13.05 -6.54 0.28
C ALA A 332 -12.71 -5.38 -0.67
N LEU A 333 -11.78 -4.57 -0.19
CA LEU A 333 -11.08 -3.58 -0.98
C LEU A 333 -9.76 -4.19 -1.44
N SER A 334 -9.43 -4.00 -2.72
CA SER A 334 -8.09 -4.22 -3.21
C SER A 334 -7.11 -3.23 -2.59
N PHE A 335 -5.96 -3.76 -2.18
CA PHE A 335 -4.95 -3.03 -1.46
C PHE A 335 -3.64 -3.11 -2.24
N GLY A 336 -3.11 -1.95 -2.64
CA GLY A 336 -1.77 -1.80 -3.20
C GLY A 336 -0.95 -0.85 -2.33
N MET A 337 0.31 -1.21 -2.09
CA MET A 337 1.27 -0.35 -1.40
C MET A 337 2.66 -0.57 -1.98
N ASN A 338 3.18 0.44 -2.66
CA ASN A 338 4.58 0.52 -3.00
C ASN A 338 5.38 0.84 -1.74
N PHE A 339 6.60 0.34 -1.64
CA PHE A 339 7.45 0.62 -0.51
C PHE A 339 8.94 0.63 -0.88
N SER A 340 9.71 1.33 -0.05
CA SER A 340 11.16 1.28 -0.04
C SER A 340 11.65 0.74 1.28
N THR A 341 12.80 0.07 1.24
CA THR A 341 13.40 -0.49 2.44
C THR A 341 14.82 0.02 2.66
N GLU A 342 15.34 -0.25 3.85
CA GLU A 342 16.77 -0.15 4.19
C GLU A 342 17.21 -1.43 4.91
N PRO A 343 18.49 -1.82 4.85
CA PRO A 343 19.00 -2.93 5.64
C PRO A 343 18.71 -2.72 7.14
N ALA A 344 18.39 -3.80 7.86
CA ALA A 344 18.03 -3.73 9.27
C ALA A 344 18.40 -5.03 10.01
N LEU A 345 18.35 -4.97 11.34
CA LEU A 345 18.58 -6.11 12.22
C LEU A 345 17.30 -6.42 13.02
N LEU A 346 17.02 -7.72 13.18
CA LEU A 346 15.97 -8.16 14.10
C LEU A 346 16.42 -8.01 15.55
N GLY A 347 15.61 -7.31 16.34
CA GLY A 347 15.78 -7.09 17.76
C GLY A 347 14.91 -8.01 18.62
N THR A 348 15.08 -7.89 19.93
CA THR A 348 14.30 -8.66 20.90
C THR A 348 12.80 -8.44 20.71
N PRO A 349 11.97 -9.50 20.72
CA PRO A 349 10.53 -9.32 20.62
C PRO A 349 9.95 -8.50 21.76
N TYR A 350 8.92 -7.71 21.46
CA TYR A 350 8.17 -6.93 22.42
C TYR A 350 6.70 -7.31 22.40
N THR A 351 6.01 -7.14 23.52
CA THR A 351 4.55 -7.24 23.55
C THR A 351 4.00 -5.83 23.41
N PRO A 352 3.25 -5.52 22.33
CA PRO A 352 2.58 -4.23 22.22
C PRO A 352 1.64 -4.02 23.40
N ASP A 353 1.54 -2.78 23.87
CA ASP A 353 0.50 -2.41 24.82
C ASP A 353 -0.87 -2.59 24.15
N VAL A 354 -1.81 -3.20 24.86
CA VAL A 354 -3.18 -3.35 24.40
C VAL A 354 -4.00 -2.27 25.07
N ASP A 355 -4.27 -1.21 24.33
CA ASP A 355 -5.18 -0.16 24.81
C ASP A 355 -6.60 -0.71 24.89
N PRO A 356 -7.39 -0.27 25.89
CA PRO A 356 -8.80 -0.62 25.94
C PRO A 356 -9.52 -0.07 24.69
N PRO A 357 -10.56 -0.75 24.18
CA PRO A 357 -11.34 -0.25 23.06
C PRO A 357 -11.83 1.18 23.35
N PRO A 358 -11.58 2.15 22.45
CA PRO A 358 -11.85 3.55 22.74
C PRO A 358 -13.35 3.90 22.62
N CYS A 359 -14.14 3.04 21.95
CA CYS A 359 -15.59 3.15 21.86
C CYS A 359 -16.31 2.30 22.92
N SER A 360 -17.55 2.65 23.29
CA SER A 360 -18.38 1.77 24.11
C SER A 360 -18.76 0.50 23.32
N PRO A 361 -19.07 -0.64 23.98
CA PRO A 361 -19.44 -1.87 23.28
C PRO A 361 -20.62 -1.72 22.31
N GLU A 362 -21.57 -0.81 22.59
CA GLU A 362 -22.73 -0.54 21.74
C GLU A 362 -22.42 0.34 20.52
N GLN A 363 -21.29 1.06 20.57
CA GLN A 363 -20.84 1.99 19.53
C GLN A 363 -19.56 1.50 18.85
N ASP A 364 -19.09 0.30 19.18
CA ASP A 364 -17.86 -0.26 18.63
C ASP A 364 -18.07 -0.66 17.16
N PRO A 365 -17.35 -0.03 16.21
CA PRO A 365 -17.41 -0.39 14.80
C PRO A 365 -16.99 -1.83 14.52
N ALA A 366 -16.28 -2.52 15.42
CA ALA A 366 -15.76 -3.87 15.19
C ALA A 366 -16.83 -4.93 14.87
N ASN A 367 -18.10 -4.65 15.18
CA ASN A 367 -19.24 -5.51 14.87
C ASN A 367 -20.11 -4.98 13.72
N ASP A 368 -19.73 -3.87 13.08
CA ASP A 368 -20.45 -3.31 11.95
C ASP A 368 -20.09 -4.02 10.63
N SER A 369 -20.95 -3.84 9.64
CA SER A 369 -20.78 -4.37 8.29
C SER A 369 -21.35 -3.38 7.27
N CYS A 370 -21.16 -3.67 5.98
CA CYS A 370 -21.78 -2.91 4.91
C CYS A 370 -23.27 -3.22 4.69
N ASP A 371 -23.86 -4.07 5.54
CA ASP A 371 -25.30 -4.27 5.53
C ASP A 371 -25.96 -2.98 6.04
N LEU A 372 -26.80 -2.38 5.18
CA LEU A 372 -27.55 -1.15 5.44
C LEU A 372 -28.88 -1.42 6.15
#